data_AF-A0A1G0B408-F1
#
_entry.id   AF-A0A1G0B408-F1
#
_cell.length_a   1.000
_cell.length_b   1.000
_cell.length_c   1.000
_cell.angle_alpha   90.00
_cell.angle_beta   90.00
_cell.angle_gamma   90.00
#
_symmetry.space_group_name_H-M   'P 1'
#
loop_
_entity.id
_entity.type
_entity.pdbx_description
1 polymer ?
#
loop_
_entity_poly.entity_id
_entity_poly.type
_entity_poly.pdbx_seq_one_letter_code
_entity_poly.pdbx_strand_id
1 'polypeptide(L)'
;MKNKNYSAVYRIIHWSIAISMVLLLITILLRLTWMNKNNVAEIIQNYLNTTDQALTQDQLIVLAKKIRQPMWDWHIYLGYVLTGLFTIRFFLPFFGEMKLQNPFNKELILKEKFQNWIYLIFYGCVVISLSTGLLIKFGSKELKSSMEEIHLLSIYYLVAFIILHIGGVLWSEFTNQKGILSKIVSGNRKNDEK
;
A
#
# COMPACT_ATOMS: atom_id res chain seq x y z
N MET A 1 -4.20 -14.98 27.87
CA MET A 1 -3.75 -14.22 26.68
C MET A 1 -4.47 -12.89 26.66
N LYS A 2 -3.75 -11.76 26.56
CA LYS A 2 -4.36 -10.41 26.62
C LYS A 2 -5.34 -10.23 25.46
N ASN A 3 -6.63 -10.04 25.76
CA ASN A 3 -7.64 -9.60 24.79
C ASN A 3 -7.14 -8.31 24.13
N LYS A 4 -6.74 -8.37 22.86
CA LYS A 4 -6.44 -7.17 22.07
C LYS A 4 -7.78 -6.59 21.63
N ASN A 5 -8.21 -5.53 22.31
CA ASN A 5 -9.40 -4.77 21.92
C ASN A 5 -8.98 -3.75 20.85
N TYR A 6 -9.63 -3.79 19.69
CA TYR A 6 -9.41 -2.81 18.63
C TYR A 6 -10.52 -1.75 18.69
N SER A 7 -10.15 -0.49 18.94
CA SER A 7 -11.11 0.62 18.92
C SER A 7 -11.72 0.78 17.52
N ALA A 8 -12.88 1.42 17.42
CA ALA A 8 -13.51 1.70 16.13
C ALA A 8 -12.58 2.54 15.23
N VAL A 9 -11.93 3.55 15.80
CA VAL A 9 -10.96 4.41 15.11
C VAL A 9 -9.79 3.57 14.57
N TYR A 10 -9.21 2.70 15.40
CA TYR A 10 -8.13 1.80 14.97
C TYR A 10 -8.53 0.98 13.74
N ARG A 11 -9.73 0.38 13.75
CA ARG A 11 -10.23 -0.49 12.68
C ARG A 11 -10.49 0.27 11.40
N ILE A 12 -11.16 1.42 11.47
CA ILE A 12 -11.46 2.27 10.32
C ILE A 12 -10.16 2.69 9.63
N ILE A 13 -9.17 3.18 10.40
CA ILE A 13 -7.87 3.59 9.87
C ILE A 13 -7.12 2.40 9.25
N HIS A 14 -7.15 1.23 9.91
CA HIS A 14 -6.52 0.02 9.37
C HIS A 14 -7.09 -0.37 8.00
N TRP A 15 -8.42 -0.49 7.88
CA TRP A 15 -9.07 -0.87 6.63
C TRP A 15 -8.94 0.20 5.55
N SER A 16 -9.00 1.48 5.91
CA SER A 16 -8.79 2.58 4.96
C SER A 16 -7.39 2.54 4.34
N ILE A 17 -6.36 2.24 5.15
CA ILE A 17 -4.98 2.05 4.68
C ILE A 17 -4.88 0.81 3.79
N ALA A 18 -5.45 -0.32 4.22
CA ALA A 18 -5.42 -1.56 3.45
C ALA A 18 -6.05 -1.40 2.06
N ILE A 19 -7.24 -0.78 1.99
CA ILE A 19 -7.93 -0.49 0.74
C ILE A 19 -7.10 0.46 -0.14
N SER A 20 -6.55 1.52 0.44
CA SER A 20 -5.71 2.48 -0.29
C SER A 20 -4.47 1.79 -0.90
N MET A 21 -3.80 0.91 -0.14
CA MET A 21 -2.66 0.14 -0.63
C MET A 21 -3.03 -0.81 -1.76
N VAL A 22 -4.19 -1.49 -1.68
CA VAL A 22 -4.68 -2.36 -2.74
C VAL A 22 -4.99 -1.57 -4.02
N LEU A 23 -5.69 -0.42 -3.90
CA LEU A 23 -5.97 0.44 -5.05
C LEU A 23 -4.70 0.98 -5.70
N LEU A 24 -3.71 1.39 -4.90
CA LEU A 24 -2.39 1.78 -5.41
C LEU A 24 -1.70 0.62 -6.15
N LEU A 25 -1.71 -0.59 -5.60
CA LEU A 25 -1.17 -1.77 -6.30
C LEU A 25 -1.90 -2.04 -7.63
N ILE A 26 -3.22 -1.88 -7.68
CA ILE A 26 -4.00 -2.02 -8.91
C ILE A 26 -3.56 -1.00 -9.96
N THR A 27 -3.41 0.28 -9.61
CA THR A 27 -2.92 1.29 -10.56
C THR A 27 -1.53 0.97 -11.12
N ILE A 28 -0.64 0.41 -10.29
CA ILE A 28 0.69 -0.04 -10.73
C ILE A 28 0.57 -1.25 -11.66
N LEU A 29 -0.25 -2.23 -11.32
CA LEU A 29 -0.50 -3.41 -12.15
C LEU A 29 -0.98 -2.96 -13.53
N LEU A 30 -1.99 -2.09 -13.59
CA LEU A 30 -2.49 -1.52 -14.85
C LEU A 30 -1.38 -0.84 -15.64
N ARG A 31 -0.52 -0.03 -14.99
CA ARG A 31 0.60 0.68 -15.65
C ARG A 31 1.63 -0.26 -16.27
N LEU A 32 1.91 -1.39 -15.61
CA LEU A 32 2.93 -2.35 -16.04
C LEU A 32 2.41 -3.32 -17.10
N THR A 33 1.11 -3.65 -17.06
CA THR A 33 0.49 -4.64 -17.95
C THR A 33 -0.43 -3.98 -18.98
N TRP A 34 -1.74 -3.92 -18.73
CA TRP A 34 -2.77 -3.53 -19.70
C TRP A 34 -2.59 -2.13 -20.28
N MET A 35 -2.13 -1.18 -19.47
CA MET A 35 -1.94 0.22 -19.86
C MET A 35 -0.46 0.57 -20.04
N ASN A 36 0.37 -0.42 -20.38
CA ASN A 36 1.74 -0.17 -20.79
C ASN A 36 1.73 0.75 -22.02
N LYS A 37 2.54 1.82 -21.98
CA LYS A 37 2.56 2.85 -23.02
C LYS A 37 2.86 2.29 -24.41
N ASN A 38 3.68 1.24 -24.50
CA ASN A 38 4.08 0.64 -25.77
C ASN A 38 2.94 -0.23 -26.32
N ASN A 39 2.34 -1.07 -25.48
CA ASN A 39 1.20 -1.91 -25.86
C ASN A 39 0.00 -1.06 -26.30
N VAL A 40 -0.31 0.00 -25.55
CA VAL A 40 -1.40 0.92 -25.92
C VAL A 40 -1.08 1.65 -27.23
N ALA A 41 0.18 2.07 -27.45
CA ALA A 41 0.60 2.67 -28.71
C ALA A 41 0.44 1.71 -29.90
N GLU A 42 0.78 0.43 -29.72
CA GLU A 42 0.61 -0.62 -30.72
C GLU A 42 -0.87 -0.86 -31.06
N ILE A 43 -1.75 -0.89 -30.05
CA ILE A 43 -3.20 -1.01 -30.27
C ILE A 43 -3.71 0.15 -31.12
N ILE A 44 -3.28 1.38 -30.82
CA ILE A 44 -3.66 2.57 -31.59
C ILE A 44 -3.11 2.46 -33.02
N GLN A 45 -1.85 2.08 -33.20
CA GLN A 45 -1.24 1.90 -34.53
C GLN A 45 -2.03 0.90 -35.38
N ASN A 46 -2.39 -0.25 -34.80
CA ASN A 46 -3.15 -1.29 -35.49
C ASN A 46 -4.52 -0.79 -35.95
N TYR A 47 -5.18 0.04 -35.15
CA TYR A 47 -6.42 0.70 -35.56
C TYR A 47 -6.19 1.71 -36.69
N LEU A 48 -5.18 2.59 -36.56
CA LEU A 48 -4.90 3.61 -37.57
C LEU A 48 -4.49 3.03 -38.93
N ASN A 49 -3.85 1.86 -38.96
CA ASN A 49 -3.54 1.15 -40.21
C ASN A 49 -4.80 0.74 -41.00
N THR A 50 -5.97 0.71 -40.36
CA THR A 50 -7.27 0.47 -41.03
C THR A 50 -7.94 1.77 -41.50
N THR A 51 -7.27 2.91 -41.35
CA THR A 51 -7.76 4.25 -41.66
C THR A 51 -6.74 4.99 -42.55
N ASP A 52 -7.12 6.13 -43.13
CA ASP A 52 -6.20 6.97 -43.91
C ASP A 52 -5.29 7.86 -43.03
N GLN A 53 -5.20 7.57 -41.73
CA GLN A 53 -4.40 8.34 -40.78
C GLN A 53 -3.10 7.59 -40.45
N ALA A 54 -1.98 8.31 -40.50
CA ALA A 54 -0.69 7.80 -40.08
C ALA A 54 -0.11 8.72 -39.00
N LEU A 55 0.30 8.13 -37.88
CA LEU A 55 1.05 8.81 -36.82
C LEU A 55 2.42 8.16 -36.68
N THR A 56 3.42 8.94 -36.28
CA THR A 56 4.72 8.40 -35.92
C THR A 56 4.65 7.62 -34.60
N GLN A 57 5.58 6.71 -34.38
CA GLN A 57 5.65 5.93 -33.14
C GLN A 57 5.73 6.82 -31.89
N ASP A 58 6.44 7.95 -31.96
CA ASP A 58 6.54 8.90 -30.85
C ASP A 58 5.20 9.58 -30.56
N GLN A 59 4.44 9.95 -31.59
CA GLN A 59 3.10 10.53 -31.44
C GLN A 59 2.13 9.51 -30.80
N LEU A 60 2.22 8.25 -31.18
CA LEU A 60 1.44 7.16 -30.60
C LEU A 60 1.76 6.94 -29.12
N ILE A 61 3.05 6.94 -28.75
CA ILE A 61 3.48 6.82 -27.35
C ILE A 61 2.99 8.01 -26.53
N VAL A 62 3.02 9.23 -27.09
CA VAL A 62 2.47 10.42 -26.41
C VAL A 62 0.97 10.28 -26.21
N LEU A 63 0.22 9.81 -27.21
CA LEU A 63 -1.22 9.57 -27.08
C LEU A 63 -1.53 8.48 -26.04
N ALA A 64 -0.80 7.36 -26.07
CA ALA A 64 -0.90 6.31 -25.08
C ALA A 64 -0.64 6.80 -23.65
N LYS A 65 0.36 7.69 -23.46
CA LYS A 65 0.62 8.36 -22.18
C LYS A 65 -0.56 9.23 -21.74
N LYS A 66 -1.22 9.94 -22.66
CA LYS A 66 -2.43 10.73 -22.34
C LYS A 66 -3.60 9.85 -21.92
N ILE A 67 -3.84 8.73 -22.60
CA ILE A 67 -4.92 7.79 -22.25
C ILE A 67 -4.76 7.25 -20.83
N ARG A 68 -3.53 6.94 -20.41
CA ARG A 68 -3.27 6.44 -19.05
C ARG A 68 -3.11 7.52 -17.98
N GLN A 69 -3.05 8.80 -18.37
CA GLN A 69 -2.84 9.90 -17.44
C GLN A 69 -3.89 9.92 -16.30
N PRO A 70 -5.21 9.73 -16.56
CA PRO A 70 -6.20 9.73 -15.48
C PRO A 70 -5.94 8.67 -14.41
N MET A 71 -5.52 7.45 -14.80
CA MET A 71 -5.14 6.40 -13.85
C MET A 71 -3.93 6.83 -13.01
N TRP A 72 -2.95 7.49 -13.63
CA TRP A 72 -1.77 8.00 -12.92
C TRP A 72 -2.13 9.14 -11.94
N ASP A 73 -3.08 9.99 -12.29
CA ASP A 73 -3.58 11.03 -11.39
C ASP A 73 -4.28 10.40 -10.18
N TRP A 74 -5.08 9.35 -10.39
CA TRP A 74 -5.66 8.55 -9.30
C TRP A 74 -4.60 7.90 -8.41
N HIS A 75 -3.51 7.38 -8.98
CA HIS A 75 -2.39 6.87 -8.19
C HIS A 75 -1.81 7.95 -7.26
N ILE A 76 -1.64 9.18 -7.77
CA ILE A 76 -1.14 10.31 -6.96
C ILE A 76 -2.15 10.68 -5.85
N TYR A 77 -3.44 10.78 -6.18
CA TYR A 77 -4.48 11.12 -5.19
C TYR A 77 -4.59 10.08 -4.08
N LEU A 78 -4.58 8.80 -4.44
CA LEU A 78 -4.54 7.69 -3.47
C LEU A 78 -3.27 7.73 -2.64
N GLY A 79 -2.14 8.14 -3.24
CA GLY A 79 -0.88 8.39 -2.52
C GLY A 79 -1.06 9.43 -1.42
N TYR A 80 -1.68 10.58 -1.72
CA TYR A 80 -1.96 11.61 -0.72
C TYR A 80 -2.91 11.13 0.39
N VAL A 81 -3.96 10.40 0.03
CA VAL A 81 -4.87 9.78 1.00
C VAL A 81 -4.11 8.83 1.91
N LEU A 82 -3.28 7.96 1.35
CA LEU A 82 -2.48 7.01 2.12
C LEU A 82 -1.47 7.74 3.03
N THR A 83 -0.81 8.79 2.54
CA THR A 83 0.06 9.64 3.37
C THR A 83 -0.70 10.17 4.58
N GLY A 84 -1.87 10.81 4.39
CA GLY A 84 -2.68 11.35 5.48
C GLY A 84 -3.12 10.27 6.47
N LEU A 85 -3.65 9.15 5.98
CA LEU A 85 -4.07 8.03 6.83
C LEU A 85 -2.92 7.43 7.62
N PHE A 86 -1.76 7.27 6.99
CA PHE A 86 -0.58 6.71 7.63
C PHE A 86 0.01 7.66 8.67
N THR A 87 -0.01 8.97 8.41
CA THR A 87 0.34 10.00 9.40
C THR A 87 -0.60 9.92 10.61
N ILE A 88 -1.92 9.89 10.41
CA ILE A 88 -2.89 9.71 11.50
C ILE A 88 -2.58 8.43 12.29
N ARG A 89 -2.34 7.32 11.59
CA ARG A 89 -2.00 6.03 12.22
C ARG A 89 -0.74 6.10 13.06
N PHE A 90 0.28 6.84 12.61
CA PHE A 90 1.52 7.03 13.35
C PHE A 90 1.31 7.83 14.65
N PHE A 91 0.33 8.74 14.67
CA PHE A 91 0.01 9.54 15.86
C PHE A 91 -0.99 8.88 16.83
N LEU A 92 -1.79 7.89 16.40
CA LEU A 92 -2.74 7.18 17.27
C LEU A 92 -2.16 6.67 18.60
N PRO A 93 -0.91 6.15 18.68
CA PRO A 93 -0.36 5.71 19.95
C PRO A 93 -0.19 6.82 20.99
N PHE A 94 0.04 8.06 20.56
CA PHE A 94 0.18 9.21 21.47
C PHE A 94 -1.15 9.60 22.11
N PHE A 95 -2.27 9.20 21.50
CA PHE A 95 -3.63 9.38 22.04
C PHE A 95 -4.13 8.17 22.83
N GLY A 96 -3.29 7.15 23.05
CA GLY A 96 -3.68 5.94 23.78
C GLY A 96 -4.56 4.96 23.00
N GLU A 97 -4.90 5.27 21.75
CA GLU A 97 -5.72 4.44 20.86
C GLU A 97 -4.96 3.20 20.34
N MET A 98 -3.64 3.19 20.50
CA MET A 98 -2.78 2.08 20.06
C MET A 98 -1.55 1.96 20.97
N LYS A 99 -1.04 0.74 21.15
CA LYS A 99 0.27 0.53 21.79
C LYS A 99 1.39 0.56 20.76
N LEU A 100 2.45 1.31 21.05
CA LEU A 100 3.69 1.22 20.28
C LEU A 100 4.27 -0.19 20.43
N GLN A 101 4.57 -0.82 19.30
CA GLN A 101 5.24 -2.11 19.29
C GLN A 101 6.73 -1.89 19.50
N ASN A 102 7.29 -2.49 20.55
CA ASN A 102 8.72 -2.41 20.84
C ASN A 102 9.36 -3.80 20.65
N PRO A 103 10.08 -4.05 19.54
CA PRO A 103 10.74 -5.34 19.30
C PRO A 103 11.92 -5.60 20.24
N PHE A 104 12.44 -4.58 20.93
CA PHE A 104 13.59 -4.68 21.84
C PHE A 104 13.19 -5.07 23.27
N ASN A 105 11.91 -5.28 23.56
CA ASN A 105 11.49 -5.75 24.87
C ASN A 105 12.01 -7.18 25.11
N LYS A 106 12.85 -7.34 26.15
CA LYS A 106 13.52 -8.60 26.48
C LYS A 106 12.55 -9.69 26.92
N GLU A 107 11.38 -9.32 27.45
CA GLU A 107 10.35 -10.23 27.97
C GLU A 107 9.51 -10.93 26.88
N LEU A 108 9.65 -10.53 25.61
CA LEU A 108 8.85 -11.09 24.52
C LEU A 108 9.36 -12.47 24.06
N ILE A 109 8.42 -13.38 23.79
CA ILE A 109 8.68 -14.68 23.17
C ILE A 109 9.12 -14.47 21.71
N LEU A 110 9.94 -15.38 21.15
CA LEU A 110 10.51 -15.28 19.81
C LEU A 110 9.48 -14.95 18.70
N LYS A 111 8.29 -15.57 18.75
CA LYS A 111 7.18 -15.31 17.82
C LYS A 111 6.71 -13.84 17.87
N GLU A 112 6.59 -13.26 19.06
CA GLU A 112 6.12 -11.88 19.24
C GLU A 112 7.20 -10.86 18.82
N LYS A 113 8.48 -11.17 19.09
CA LYS A 113 9.61 -10.37 18.57
C LYS A 113 9.61 -10.35 17.05
N PHE A 114 9.44 -11.51 16.41
CA PHE A 114 9.38 -11.61 14.95
C PHE A 114 8.22 -10.79 14.36
N GLN A 115 7.02 -10.88 14.94
CA GLN A 115 5.87 -10.06 14.53
C GLN A 115 6.18 -8.56 14.63
N ASN A 116 6.73 -8.11 15.77
CA ASN A 116 7.07 -6.71 15.96
C ASN A 116 8.13 -6.21 14.96
N TRP A 117 9.12 -7.05 14.61
CA TRP A 117 10.12 -6.73 13.58
C TRP A 117 9.50 -6.60 12.18
N ILE A 118 8.62 -7.52 11.79
CA ILE A 118 7.89 -7.42 10.51
C ILE A 118 7.13 -6.09 10.45
N TYR A 119 6.41 -5.73 11.51
CA TYR A 119 5.68 -4.47 11.54
C TYR A 119 6.62 -3.26 11.51
N LEU A 120 7.72 -3.26 12.26
CA LEU A 120 8.67 -2.16 12.25
C LEU A 120 9.27 -1.94 10.84
N ILE A 121 9.73 -3.01 10.20
CA ILE A 121 10.28 -2.97 8.84
C ILE A 121 9.21 -2.47 7.86
N PHE A 122 7.99 -3.00 7.95
CA PHE A 122 6.88 -2.56 7.10
C PHE A 122 6.61 -1.05 7.24
N TYR A 123 6.54 -0.53 8.46
CA TYR A 123 6.32 0.91 8.67
C TYR A 123 7.47 1.73 8.08
N GLY A 124 8.72 1.29 8.27
CA GLY A 124 9.88 1.96 7.65
C GLY A 124 9.79 1.97 6.12
N CYS A 125 9.48 0.83 5.50
CA CYS A 125 9.32 0.73 4.05
C CYS A 125 8.19 1.63 3.50
N VAL A 126 7.04 1.66 4.19
CA VAL A 126 5.91 2.53 3.81
C VAL A 126 6.31 4.00 3.92
N VAL A 127 6.99 4.42 4.99
CA VAL A 127 7.48 5.81 5.14
C VAL A 127 8.42 6.18 4.00
N ILE A 128 9.37 5.32 3.65
CA ILE A 128 10.30 5.55 2.54
C ILE A 128 9.50 5.72 1.24
N SER A 129 8.56 4.83 0.96
CA SER A 129 7.75 4.87 -0.26
C SER A 129 6.88 6.13 -0.38
N LEU A 130 6.21 6.52 0.70
CA LEU A 130 5.42 7.75 0.71
C LEU A 130 6.32 8.97 0.54
N SER A 131 7.49 8.99 1.19
CA SER A 131 8.45 10.08 1.07
C SER A 131 8.98 10.20 -0.36
N THR A 132 9.40 9.09 -0.98
CA THR A 132 9.87 9.10 -2.37
C THR A 132 8.76 9.49 -3.34
N GLY A 133 7.53 9.01 -3.13
CA GLY A 133 6.36 9.42 -3.92
C GLY A 133 6.11 10.93 -3.90
N LEU A 134 6.19 11.54 -2.71
CA LEU A 134 6.06 13.00 -2.55
C LEU A 134 7.24 13.74 -3.19
N LEU A 135 8.47 13.25 -3.03
CA LEU A 135 9.66 13.86 -3.64
C LEU A 135 9.65 13.77 -5.17
N ILE A 136 9.09 12.73 -5.77
CA ILE A 136 8.90 12.67 -7.24
C ILE A 136 7.97 13.79 -7.71
N LYS A 137 6.96 14.15 -6.90
CA LYS A 137 5.96 15.14 -7.26
C LYS A 137 6.37 16.58 -6.94
N PHE A 138 7.06 16.79 -5.82
CA PHE A 138 7.36 18.12 -5.27
C PHE A 138 8.86 18.42 -5.16
N GLY A 139 9.74 17.42 -5.30
CA GLY A 139 11.18 17.57 -5.20
C GLY A 139 11.82 18.14 -6.47
N SER A 140 13.15 18.30 -6.43
CA SER A 140 13.93 18.78 -7.56
C SER A 140 13.98 17.77 -8.71
N LYS A 141 14.20 18.26 -9.94
CA LYS A 141 14.33 17.40 -11.13
C LYS A 141 15.51 16.42 -11.01
N GLU A 142 16.58 16.83 -10.33
CA GLU A 142 17.79 16.03 -10.12
C GLU A 142 17.52 14.77 -9.27
N LEU A 143 16.64 14.88 -8.27
CA LEU A 143 16.30 13.75 -7.41
C LEU A 143 15.28 12.80 -8.03
N LYS A 144 14.54 13.25 -9.06
CA LYS A 144 13.37 12.52 -9.58
C LYS A 144 13.68 11.09 -10.00
N SER A 145 14.76 10.87 -10.76
CA SER A 145 15.10 9.52 -11.26
C SER A 145 15.42 8.56 -10.11
N SER A 146 16.27 8.98 -9.18
CA SER A 146 16.64 8.18 -8.02
C SER A 146 15.45 7.90 -7.11
N MET A 147 14.55 8.89 -6.93
CA MET A 147 13.33 8.69 -6.15
C MET A 147 12.37 7.72 -6.84
N GLU A 148 12.23 7.77 -8.18
CA GLU A 148 11.42 6.80 -8.94
C GLU A 148 11.95 5.37 -8.79
N GLU A 149 13.26 5.17 -8.86
CA GLU A 149 13.91 3.86 -8.67
C GLU A 149 13.64 3.30 -7.27
N ILE A 150 13.85 4.10 -6.23
CA ILE A 150 13.58 3.70 -4.84
C ILE A 150 12.08 3.46 -4.65
N HIS A 151 11.21 4.31 -5.21
CA HIS A 151 9.77 4.16 -5.10
C HIS A 151 9.28 2.87 -5.78
N LEU A 152 9.88 2.48 -6.91
CA LEU A 152 9.54 1.24 -7.62
C LEU A 152 9.79 -0.01 -6.76
N LEU A 153 10.81 0.01 -5.89
CA LEU A 153 11.07 -1.08 -4.93
C LEU A 153 9.88 -1.35 -4.00
N SER A 154 8.95 -0.39 -3.90
CA SER A 154 7.77 -0.52 -3.06
C SER A 154 6.83 -1.65 -3.41
N ILE A 155 6.81 -2.04 -4.69
CA ILE A 155 6.00 -3.16 -5.15
C ILE A 155 6.44 -4.45 -4.43
N TYR A 156 7.75 -4.70 -4.39
CA TYR A 156 8.29 -5.97 -3.89
C TYR A 156 8.09 -6.13 -2.39
N TYR A 157 8.44 -5.10 -1.59
CA TYR A 157 8.26 -5.22 -0.15
C TYR A 157 6.77 -5.25 0.21
N LEU A 158 5.90 -4.53 -0.51
CA LEU A 158 4.47 -4.48 -0.19
C LEU A 158 3.80 -5.81 -0.48
N VAL A 159 4.10 -6.44 -1.62
CA VAL A 159 3.60 -7.79 -1.96
C VAL A 159 4.11 -8.82 -0.95
N ALA A 160 5.41 -8.79 -0.62
CA ALA A 160 5.98 -9.68 0.38
C ALA A 160 5.31 -9.50 1.76
N PHE A 161 5.11 -8.25 2.19
CA PHE A 161 4.42 -7.95 3.44
C PHE A 161 2.97 -8.44 3.44
N ILE A 162 2.21 -8.24 2.35
CA ILE A 162 0.81 -8.71 2.26
C ILE A 162 0.75 -10.23 2.46
N ILE A 163 1.63 -10.99 1.80
CA ILE A 163 1.70 -12.45 1.94
C ILE A 163 2.01 -12.85 3.38
N LEU A 164 3.05 -12.24 3.98
CA LEU A 164 3.44 -12.53 5.36
C LEU A 164 2.35 -12.13 6.37
N HIS A 165 1.71 -10.98 6.15
CA HIS A 165 0.68 -10.45 7.02
C HIS A 165 -0.58 -11.32 6.99
N ILE A 166 -1.13 -11.59 5.80
CA ILE A 166 -2.32 -12.43 5.65
C ILE A 166 -2.02 -13.86 6.11
N GLY A 167 -0.88 -14.43 5.72
CA GLY A 167 -0.47 -15.77 6.16
C GLY A 167 -0.34 -15.86 7.68
N GLY A 168 0.29 -14.87 8.32
CA GLY A 168 0.43 -14.80 9.78
C GLY A 168 -0.88 -14.61 10.52
N VAL A 169 -1.81 -13.83 9.96
CA VAL A 169 -3.17 -13.64 10.50
C VAL A 169 -3.98 -14.93 10.37
N LEU A 170 -4.03 -15.55 9.18
CA LEU A 170 -4.75 -16.81 8.99
C LEU A 170 -4.20 -17.93 9.88
N TRP A 171 -2.88 -18.06 9.96
CA TRP A 171 -2.24 -19.02 10.86
C TRP A 171 -2.69 -18.79 12.31
N SER A 172 -2.71 -17.54 12.76
CA SER A 172 -3.09 -17.19 14.13
C SER A 172 -4.58 -17.43 14.39
N GLU A 173 -5.45 -17.14 13.42
CA GLU A 173 -6.89 -17.42 13.47
C GLU A 173 -7.17 -18.92 13.65
N PHE A 174 -6.47 -19.79 12.90
CA PHE A 174 -6.70 -21.24 12.94
C PHE A 174 -6.01 -21.97 14.10
N THR A 175 -5.05 -21.34 14.78
CA THR A 175 -4.28 -21.97 15.86
C THR A 175 -4.62 -21.37 17.23
N ASN A 176 -4.01 -20.23 17.55
CA ASN A 176 -3.90 -19.77 18.93
C ASN A 176 -4.76 -18.54 19.24
N GLN A 177 -5.31 -17.87 18.22
CA GLN A 177 -6.01 -16.59 18.36
C GLN A 177 -7.30 -16.59 17.52
N LYS A 178 -8.23 -17.49 17.82
CA LYS A 178 -9.54 -17.54 17.15
C LYS A 178 -10.29 -16.21 17.31
N GLY A 179 -10.94 -15.78 16.22
CA GLY A 179 -11.74 -14.56 16.15
C GLY A 179 -10.95 -13.26 15.97
N ILE A 180 -9.65 -13.29 15.66
CA ILE A 180 -8.88 -12.05 15.41
C ILE A 180 -9.37 -11.32 14.16
N LEU A 181 -9.77 -12.06 13.11
CA LEU A 181 -10.36 -11.48 11.91
C LEU A 181 -11.70 -10.81 12.25
N SER A 182 -12.55 -11.50 13.00
CA SER A 182 -13.82 -10.93 13.47
C SER A 182 -13.60 -9.67 14.31
N LYS A 183 -12.58 -9.65 15.18
CA LYS A 183 -12.27 -8.49 16.03
C LYS A 183 -11.77 -7.29 15.23
N ILE A 184 -10.95 -7.48 14.19
CA ILE A 184 -10.48 -6.36 13.36
C ILE A 184 -11.57 -5.83 12.42
N VAL A 185 -12.55 -6.65 12.05
CA VAL A 185 -13.68 -6.24 11.21
C VAL A 185 -14.79 -5.62 12.06
N SER A 186 -15.36 -6.40 12.98
CA SER A 186 -16.57 -6.05 13.75
C SER A 186 -16.31 -5.47 15.14
N GLY A 187 -15.08 -5.60 15.67
CA GLY A 187 -14.74 -5.20 17.04
C GLY A 187 -15.03 -6.33 18.02
N ASN A 188 -14.81 -6.10 19.31
CA ASN A 188 -15.16 -7.08 20.32
C ASN A 188 -16.66 -7.11 20.57
N ARG A 189 -17.22 -8.29 20.87
CA ARG A 189 -18.60 -8.40 21.33
C ARG A 189 -18.64 -8.03 22.82
N LYS A 190 -19.69 -7.31 23.24
CA LYS A 190 -19.94 -6.90 24.65
C LYS A 190 -19.94 -8.07 25.66
N ASN A 191 -20.08 -9.31 25.21
CA ASN A 191 -20.10 -10.50 26.06
C ASN A 191 -18.71 -11.11 26.33
N ASP A 192 -17.64 -10.59 25.69
CA ASP A 192 -16.27 -11.07 25.90
C ASP A 192 -15.57 -10.38 27.10
N GLU A 193 -16.29 -9.51 27.82
CA GLU A 193 -15.84 -8.77 29.01
C GLU A 193 -16.40 -9.33 30.34
N LYS A 194 -17.10 -10.46 30.31
CA LYS A 194 -17.56 -11.19 31.51
C LYS A 194 -16.74 -12.45 31.75
#